data_AF-A0A4Q3EJR3-F1
#
_entry.id   AF-A0A4Q3EJR3-F1
#
_cell.length_a   1.000
_cell.length_b   1.000
_cell.length_c   1.000
_cell.angle_alpha   90.00
_cell.angle_beta   90.00
_cell.angle_gamma   90.00
#
_symmetry.space_group_name_H-M   'P 1'
#
loop_
_entity.id
_entity.type
_entity.pdbx_description
1 polymer ?
#
loop_
_entity_poly.entity_id
_entity_poly.type
_entity_poly.pdbx_seq_one_letter_code
_entity_poly.pdbx_strand_id
1 'polypeptide(L)'
;GKYRRTDKVVFDYEEKKITAQTGTFPFKGQVFDLPSVYYFARNLDLAKIKPGDELKLQYFSEKKVETLGITYVGKENVTCDLGTFNCLKFCPSIIPGRIFRKDSKLYLWITNDGNRIPIKAQVEILVGTVTLEITNAKGLKYPTNQ
;
A
#
# COMPACT_ATOMS: atom_id res chain seq x y z
N GLY A 1 -9.43 -5.13 24.02
CA GLY A 1 -9.49 -3.66 24.21
C GLY A 1 -10.84 -3.12 23.76
N LYS A 2 -11.35 -2.05 24.37
CA LYS A 2 -12.68 -1.46 24.10
C LYS A 2 -12.67 -0.21 23.19
N TYR A 3 -11.51 0.17 22.66
CA TYR A 3 -11.40 1.33 21.77
C TYR A 3 -11.99 1.01 20.39
N ARG A 4 -12.88 1.87 19.90
CA ARG A 4 -13.44 1.81 18.55
C ARG A 4 -13.44 3.22 17.95
N ARG A 5 -12.91 3.35 16.73
CA ARG A 5 -12.99 4.56 15.92
C ARG A 5 -13.67 4.20 14.60
N THR A 6 -14.64 5.02 14.19
CA THR A 6 -15.35 4.86 12.93
C THR A 6 -15.10 6.10 12.08
N ASP A 7 -14.50 5.93 10.91
CA ASP A 7 -14.32 6.99 9.93
C ASP A 7 -15.17 6.68 8.69
N LYS A 8 -15.81 7.71 8.11
CA LYS A 8 -16.65 7.57 6.92
C LYS A 8 -16.25 8.65 5.92
N VAL A 9 -15.85 8.18 4.73
CA VAL A 9 -15.48 9.01 3.60
C VAL A 9 -16.27 8.51 2.39
N VAL A 10 -16.86 9.45 1.64
CA VAL A 10 -17.61 9.18 0.40
C VAL A 10 -16.88 9.87 -0.74
N PHE A 11 -16.61 9.14 -1.81
CA PHE A 11 -15.98 9.65 -3.03
C PHE A 11 -17.05 9.76 -4.12
N ASP A 12 -17.36 10.99 -4.52
CA ASP A 12 -18.23 11.30 -5.65
C ASP A 12 -17.37 11.72 -6.85
N TYR A 13 -17.24 10.82 -7.82
CA TYR A 13 -16.40 11.04 -9.01
C TYR A 13 -17.08 11.88 -10.09
N GLU A 14 -18.41 11.91 -10.14
CA GLU A 14 -19.17 12.74 -11.08
C GLU A 14 -19.03 14.21 -10.67
N GLU A 15 -19.26 14.49 -9.39
CA GLU A 15 -19.15 15.84 -8.83
C GLU A 15 -17.72 16.24 -8.45
N LYS A 16 -16.77 15.30 -8.52
CA LYS A 16 -15.36 15.46 -8.12
C LYS A 16 -15.19 15.97 -6.69
N LYS A 17 -15.95 15.39 -5.76
CA LYS A 17 -16.01 15.77 -4.34
C LYS A 17 -15.79 14.57 -3.43
N ILE A 18 -15.09 14.80 -2.33
CA ILE A 18 -14.92 13.86 -1.23
C ILE A 18 -15.65 14.43 -0.02
N THR A 19 -16.60 13.67 0.54
CA THR A 19 -17.32 14.04 1.76
C THR A 19 -16.84 13.16 2.92
N ALA A 20 -16.21 13.79 3.91
CA ALA A 20 -15.75 13.16 5.14
C ALA A 20 -16.42 13.81 6.35
N GLN A 21 -16.29 13.22 7.54
CA GLN A 21 -16.77 13.83 8.79
C GLN A 21 -16.15 15.21 9.06
N THR A 22 -14.97 15.47 8.47
CA THR A 22 -14.20 16.69 8.63
C THR A 22 -14.57 17.79 7.63
N GLY A 23 -15.41 17.51 6.63
CA GLY A 23 -15.82 18.47 5.60
C GLY A 23 -15.95 17.87 4.20
N THR A 24 -16.10 18.74 3.21
CA THR A 24 -16.14 18.37 1.79
C THR A 24 -14.92 18.95 1.08
N PHE A 25 -14.25 18.12 0.28
CA PHE A 25 -12.97 18.43 -0.37
C PHE A 25 -13.09 18.18 -1.87
N PRO A 26 -12.75 19.16 -2.73
CA PRO A 26 -12.67 18.91 -4.17
C PRO A 26 -11.43 18.08 -4.51
N PHE A 27 -11.48 17.30 -5.59
CA PHE A 27 -10.31 16.61 -6.11
C PHE A 27 -10.22 16.67 -7.63
N LYS A 28 -9.07 16.27 -8.18
CA LYS A 28 -8.83 16.15 -9.62
C LYS A 28 -8.20 14.79 -9.90
N GLY A 29 -8.50 14.23 -11.07
CA GLY A 29 -7.97 12.92 -11.47
C GLY A 29 -8.55 11.79 -10.61
N GLN A 30 -7.71 10.80 -10.31
CA GLN A 30 -8.12 9.61 -9.59
C GLN A 30 -7.57 9.64 -8.16
N VAL A 31 -8.47 9.61 -7.19
CA VAL A 31 -8.13 9.66 -5.75
C VAL A 31 -8.77 8.50 -5.04
N PHE A 32 -7.97 7.77 -4.27
CA PHE A 32 -8.42 6.56 -3.59
C PHE A 32 -8.44 6.72 -2.07
N ASP A 33 -9.12 5.82 -1.36
CA ASP A 33 -8.72 5.50 0.02
C ASP A 33 -7.55 4.50 0.02
N LEU A 34 -6.86 4.36 1.16
CA LEU A 34 -5.68 3.49 1.25
C LEU A 34 -5.96 2.02 0.87
N PRO A 35 -7.05 1.38 1.31
CA PRO A 35 -7.40 0.04 0.81
C PRO A 35 -7.56 -0.02 -0.71
N SER A 36 -8.24 0.96 -1.30
CA SER A 36 -8.49 1.03 -2.74
C SER A 36 -7.23 1.29 -3.54
N VAL A 37 -6.26 2.06 -3.02
CA VAL A 37 -4.91 2.19 -3.60
C VAL A 37 -4.29 0.81 -3.80
N TYR A 38 -4.34 -0.04 -2.76
CA TYR A 38 -3.77 -1.37 -2.83
C TYR A 38 -4.46 -2.25 -3.89
N TYR A 39 -5.79 -2.27 -3.92
CA TYR A 39 -6.52 -3.03 -4.93
C TYR A 39 -6.27 -2.53 -6.35
N PHE A 40 -6.19 -1.21 -6.55
CA PHE A 40 -5.84 -0.63 -7.83
C PHE A 40 -4.43 -1.02 -8.26
N ALA A 41 -3.45 -0.91 -7.36
CA ALA A 41 -2.04 -1.21 -7.62
C ALA A 41 -1.82 -2.66 -8.09
N ARG A 42 -2.64 -3.62 -7.65
CA ARG A 42 -2.59 -5.02 -8.10
C ARG A 42 -2.91 -5.22 -9.58
N ASN A 43 -3.58 -4.25 -10.21
CA ASN A 43 -3.96 -4.30 -11.63
C ASN A 43 -2.98 -3.53 -12.53
N LEU A 44 -1.94 -2.90 -11.97
CA LEU A 44 -0.97 -2.16 -12.78
C LEU A 44 -0.13 -3.12 -13.62
N ASP A 45 0.10 -2.75 -14.88
CA ASP A 45 1.05 -3.46 -15.73
C ASP A 45 2.48 -3.13 -15.29
N LEU A 46 3.13 -4.13 -14.70
CA LEU A 46 4.51 -4.05 -14.20
C LEU A 46 5.50 -4.75 -15.14
N ALA A 47 5.10 -5.16 -16.34
CA ALA A 47 5.96 -5.94 -17.24
C ALA A 47 7.27 -5.22 -17.62
N LYS A 48 7.26 -3.88 -17.64
CA LYS A 48 8.40 -3.05 -18.04
C LYS A 48 9.06 -2.29 -16.89
N ILE A 49 8.60 -2.47 -15.66
CA ILE A 49 9.12 -1.72 -14.51
C ILE A 49 10.55 -2.12 -14.18
N LYS A 50 11.40 -1.14 -13.89
CA LYS A 50 12.82 -1.30 -13.54
C LYS A 50 13.08 -0.83 -12.11
N PRO A 51 14.03 -1.44 -11.38
CA PRO A 51 14.44 -0.94 -10.08
C PRO A 51 14.75 0.55 -10.12
N GLY A 52 14.17 1.30 -9.19
CA GLY A 52 14.24 2.77 -9.13
C GLY A 52 13.06 3.49 -9.78
N ASP A 53 12.26 2.83 -10.61
CA ASP A 53 11.04 3.44 -11.17
C ASP A 53 10.04 3.78 -10.06
N GLU A 54 9.36 4.92 -10.21
CA GLU A 54 8.39 5.43 -9.23
C GLU A 54 6.98 5.46 -9.83
N LEU A 55 6.03 4.86 -9.12
CA LEU A 55 4.60 4.98 -9.38
C LEU A 55 4.02 6.05 -8.45
N LYS A 56 3.08 6.86 -8.96
CA LYS A 56 2.41 7.90 -8.16
C LYS A 56 0.91 7.69 -8.18
N LEU A 57 0.33 7.61 -6.99
CA LEU A 57 -1.12 7.47 -6.78
C LEU A 57 -1.59 8.55 -5.82
N GLN A 58 -2.80 9.07 -6.01
CA GLN A 58 -3.37 10.03 -5.08
C GLN A 58 -4.33 9.33 -4.12
N TYR A 59 -4.27 9.70 -2.85
CA TYR A 59 -5.16 9.16 -1.83
C TYR A 59 -5.67 10.25 -0.89
N PHE A 60 -6.88 10.07 -0.37
CA PHE A 60 -7.43 10.97 0.63
C PHE A 60 -7.05 10.51 2.03
N SER A 61 -6.50 11.42 2.83
CA SER A 61 -6.15 11.18 4.23
C SER A 61 -6.56 12.35 5.08
N GLU A 62 -7.35 12.07 6.12
CA GLU A 62 -7.89 13.01 7.11
C GLU A 62 -8.69 14.17 6.52
N LYS A 63 -8.00 15.15 5.93
CA LYS A 63 -8.55 16.41 5.41
C LYS A 63 -7.91 16.86 4.10
N LYS A 64 -7.06 16.03 3.47
CA LYS A 64 -6.40 16.40 2.20
C LYS A 64 -6.19 15.21 1.29
N VAL A 65 -6.11 15.52 0.00
CA VAL A 65 -5.58 14.61 -1.02
C VAL A 65 -4.06 14.68 -0.97
N GLU A 66 -3.43 13.54 -0.83
CA GLU A 66 -1.99 13.33 -0.76
C GLU A 66 -1.52 12.52 -1.96
N THR A 67 -0.24 12.63 -2.30
CA THR A 67 0.39 11.79 -3.33
C THR A 67 1.27 10.74 -2.66
N LEU A 68 0.95 9.48 -2.91
CA LEU A 68 1.76 8.33 -2.52
C LEU A 68 2.74 8.01 -3.66
N GLY A 69 4.03 8.22 -3.40
CA GLY A 69 5.10 7.71 -4.26
C GLY A 69 5.41 6.27 -3.89
N ILE A 70 5.59 5.40 -4.88
CA ILE A 70 5.89 3.98 -4.67
C ILE A 70 7.07 3.62 -5.57
N THR A 71 8.24 3.43 -4.97
CA THR A 71 9.43 3.03 -5.71
C THR A 71 9.49 1.53 -5.83
N TYR A 72 9.69 1.01 -7.04
CA TYR A 72 10.00 -0.41 -7.23
C TYR A 72 11.47 -0.66 -6.88
N VAL A 73 11.72 -1.54 -5.93
CA VAL A 73 13.07 -1.83 -5.42
C VAL A 73 13.71 -2.99 -6.19
N GLY A 74 12.92 -3.99 -6.58
CA GLY A 74 13.42 -5.16 -7.29
C GLY A 74 12.69 -6.45 -6.91
N LYS A 75 13.30 -7.59 -7.21
CA LYS A 75 12.78 -8.92 -6.88
C LYS A 75 13.60 -9.53 -5.76
N GLU A 76 12.93 -10.23 -4.84
CA GLU A 76 13.56 -10.88 -3.69
C GLU A 76 12.78 -12.15 -3.34
N ASN A 77 13.47 -13.23 -3.00
CA ASN A 77 12.82 -14.41 -2.42
C ASN A 77 12.57 -14.16 -0.93
N VAL A 78 11.33 -14.31 -0.49
CA VAL A 78 10.93 -14.04 0.91
C VAL A 78 10.37 -15.33 1.51
N THR A 79 10.93 -15.74 2.65
CA THR A 79 10.45 -16.88 3.42
C THR A 79 9.53 -16.40 4.55
N CYS A 80 8.40 -17.07 4.71
CA CYS A 80 7.50 -16.97 5.86
C CYS A 80 6.97 -18.37 6.22
N ASP A 81 6.07 -18.45 7.20
CA ASP A 81 5.47 -19.71 7.64
C ASP A 81 4.71 -20.46 6.53
N LEU A 82 4.32 -19.76 5.45
CA LEU A 82 3.67 -20.35 4.29
C LEU A 82 4.66 -20.88 3.25
N GLY A 83 5.98 -20.74 3.44
CA GLY A 83 7.02 -21.15 2.50
C GLY A 83 7.82 -19.98 1.95
N THR A 84 8.55 -20.22 0.86
CA THR A 84 9.36 -19.19 0.20
C THR A 84 8.67 -18.74 -1.07
N PHE A 85 8.63 -17.43 -1.32
CA PHE A 85 7.94 -16.87 -2.48
C PHE A 85 8.88 -15.93 -3.23
N ASN A 86 8.88 -16.01 -4.56
CA ASN A 86 9.49 -14.97 -5.38
C ASN A 86 8.61 -13.71 -5.32
N CYS A 87 9.12 -12.63 -4.72
CA CYS A 87 8.36 -11.40 -4.47
C CYS A 87 8.87 -10.22 -5.29
N LEU A 88 7.97 -9.29 -5.60
CA LEU A 88 8.27 -7.92 -6.00
C LEU A 88 8.33 -7.06 -4.73
N LYS A 89 9.40 -6.27 -4.59
CA LYS A 89 9.63 -5.39 -3.44
C LYS A 89 9.39 -3.93 -3.82
N PHE A 90 8.61 -3.24 -3.01
CA PHE A 90 8.28 -1.82 -3.18
C PHE A 90 8.62 -1.03 -1.94
N CYS A 91 8.94 0.25 -2.13
CA CYS A 91 9.16 1.23 -1.08
C CYS A 91 8.19 2.41 -1.24
N PRO A 92 7.03 2.38 -0.59
CA PRO A 92 6.13 3.53 -0.52
C PRO A 92 6.75 4.70 0.26
N SER A 93 6.41 5.93 -0.12
CA SER A 93 6.78 7.14 0.61
C SER A 93 6.06 7.21 1.96
N ILE A 94 6.77 7.65 2.99
CA ILE A 94 6.23 7.86 4.33
C ILE A 94 6.21 9.34 4.66
N ILE A 95 5.16 9.78 5.35
CA ILE A 95 5.07 11.12 5.93
C ILE A 95 5.65 11.04 7.36
N PRO A 96 6.73 11.79 7.66
CA PRO A 96 7.30 11.82 9.01
C PRO A 96 6.29 12.32 10.04
N GLY A 97 6.41 11.85 11.28
CA GLY A 97 5.48 12.25 12.33
C GLY A 97 5.79 11.59 13.66
N ARG A 98 4.74 11.37 14.47
CA ARG A 98 4.89 10.78 15.81
C ARG A 98 5.42 9.33 15.82
N ILE A 99 5.29 8.62 14.70
CA ILE A 99 5.64 7.19 14.59
C ILE A 99 6.87 6.99 13.69
N PHE A 100 7.04 7.84 12.67
CA PHE A 100 8.05 7.66 11.62
C PHE A 100 9.09 8.78 11.66
N ARG A 101 10.36 8.40 11.53
CA ARG A 101 11.50 9.32 11.35
C ARG A 101 11.50 9.86 9.92
N LYS A 102 12.27 10.92 9.66
CA LYS A 102 12.40 11.50 8.31
C LYS A 102 12.97 10.50 7.29
N ASP A 103 13.84 9.62 7.76
CA ASP A 103 14.54 8.58 7.01
C ASP A 103 13.88 7.21 7.08
N SER A 104 12.79 7.05 7.84
CA SER A 104 12.06 5.79 7.97
C SER A 104 11.69 5.22 6.60
N LYS A 105 11.95 3.92 6.42
CA LYS A 105 11.55 3.17 5.23
C LYS A 105 10.42 2.19 5.53
N LEU A 106 9.53 2.03 4.55
CA LEU A 106 8.53 0.97 4.51
C LEU A 106 8.83 0.14 3.28
N TYR A 107 8.99 -1.16 3.47
CA TYR A 107 9.09 -2.13 2.40
C TYR A 107 7.86 -3.02 2.37
N LEU A 108 7.31 -3.22 1.19
CA LEU A 108 6.21 -4.13 0.93
C LEU A 108 6.65 -5.17 -0.09
N TRP A 109 6.53 -6.44 0.27
CA TRP A 109 6.77 -7.57 -0.61
C TRP A 109 5.45 -8.19 -1.01
N ILE A 110 5.22 -8.26 -2.31
CA ILE A 110 4.06 -8.94 -2.89
C ILE A 110 4.52 -10.09 -3.79
N THR A 111 3.74 -11.16 -3.91
CA THR A 111 4.07 -12.27 -4.81
C THR A 111 4.28 -11.78 -6.25
N ASN A 112 5.32 -12.30 -6.90
CA ASN A 112 5.59 -12.08 -8.31
C ASN A 112 4.76 -13.05 -9.18
N ASP A 113 3.46 -13.09 -8.96
CA ASP A 113 2.49 -13.85 -9.74
C ASP A 113 1.26 -12.98 -10.07
N GLY A 114 0.25 -13.58 -10.73
CA GLY A 114 -0.99 -12.87 -11.05
C GLY A 114 -1.81 -12.47 -9.81
N ASN A 115 -1.57 -13.05 -8.64
CA ASN A 115 -2.30 -12.71 -7.43
C ASN A 115 -1.73 -11.46 -6.75
N ARG A 116 -0.42 -11.18 -6.79
CA ARG A 116 0.16 -9.99 -6.13
C ARG A 116 -0.20 -9.91 -4.63
N ILE A 117 -0.14 -11.04 -3.94
CA ILE A 117 -0.51 -11.21 -2.52
C ILE A 117 0.57 -10.54 -1.66
N PRO A 118 0.22 -9.75 -0.63
CA PRO A 118 1.21 -9.18 0.26
C PRO A 118 1.74 -10.28 1.19
N ILE A 119 3.02 -10.59 1.07
CA ILE A 119 3.68 -11.63 1.87
C ILE A 119 4.28 -11.04 3.14
N LYS A 120 4.90 -9.87 3.01
CA LYS A 120 5.59 -9.20 4.11
C LYS A 120 5.50 -7.69 3.96
N ALA A 121 5.37 -6.99 5.07
CA ALA A 121 5.62 -5.56 5.16
C ALA A 121 6.55 -5.29 6.33
N GLN A 122 7.51 -4.39 6.14
CA GLN A 122 8.44 -3.99 7.18
C GLN A 122 8.51 -2.47 7.19
N VAL A 123 8.34 -1.86 8.37
CA VAL A 123 8.42 -0.41 8.52
C VAL A 123 9.30 -0.03 9.69
N GLU A 124 10.23 0.88 9.42
CA GLU A 124 11.06 1.50 10.45
C GLU A 124 10.25 2.57 11.19
N ILE A 125 10.17 2.44 12.51
CA ILE A 125 9.51 3.42 13.37
C ILE A 125 10.55 4.19 14.19
N LEU A 126 10.11 5.05 15.11
CA LEU A 126 11.02 5.79 15.99
C LEU A 126 11.98 4.88 16.76
N VAL A 127 11.49 3.74 17.25
CA VAL A 127 12.27 2.77 18.03
C VAL A 127 12.02 1.37 17.47
N GLY A 128 12.98 0.89 16.69
CA GLY A 128 12.95 -0.44 16.08
C GLY A 128 12.11 -0.51 14.81
N THR A 129 11.61 -1.71 14.54
CA THR A 129 10.98 -2.06 13.27
C THR A 129 9.72 -2.87 13.53
N VAL A 130 8.64 -2.52 12.85
CA VAL A 130 7.41 -3.33 12.83
C VAL A 130 7.44 -4.20 11.59
N THR A 131 7.25 -5.51 11.77
CA THR A 131 7.14 -6.47 10.69
C THR A 131 5.75 -7.09 10.70
N LEU A 132 5.11 -7.13 9.55
CA LEU A 132 3.85 -7.83 9.29
C LEU A 132 4.15 -8.94 8.30
N GLU A 133 3.76 -10.17 8.62
CA GLU A 133 3.91 -11.34 7.76
C GLU A 133 2.55 -12.01 7.57
N ILE A 134 2.34 -12.52 6.36
CA ILE A 134 1.12 -13.25 6.04
C ILE A 134 1.06 -14.58 6.82
N THR A 135 -0.11 -14.92 7.34
CA THR A 135 -0.35 -16.18 8.05
C THR A 135 -1.24 -17.14 7.29
N ASN A 136 -2.02 -16.66 6.31
CA ASN A 136 -2.88 -17.49 5.46
C ASN A 136 -3.30 -16.75 4.18
N ALA A 137 -3.54 -17.50 3.10
CA ALA A 137 -4.13 -17.02 1.86
C ALA A 137 -5.15 -18.04 1.33
N LYS A 138 -6.38 -17.61 1.05
CA LYS A 138 -7.47 -18.46 0.54
C LYS A 138 -8.24 -17.74 -0.56
N GLY A 139 -8.93 -18.50 -1.41
CA GLY A 139 -9.76 -17.95 -2.50
C GLY A 139 -8.94 -17.30 -3.62
N LEU A 140 -7.74 -17.84 -3.89
CA LEU A 140 -6.83 -17.29 -4.87
C LEU A 140 -7.29 -17.57 -6.30
N LYS A 141 -7.17 -16.58 -7.17
CA LYS A 141 -7.56 -16.69 -8.59
C LYS A 141 -6.53 -17.42 -9.42
N TYR A 142 -5.24 -17.20 -9.12
CA TYR A 142 -4.12 -17.79 -9.85
C TYR A 142 -3.32 -18.73 -8.93
N PRO A 143 -2.52 -19.66 -9.49
CA PRO A 143 -1.53 -20.40 -8.71
C PRO A 143 -0.52 -19.47 -8.04
N THR A 144 -0.08 -19.81 -6.85
CA THR A 144 0.99 -19.08 -6.15
C THR A 144 2.36 -19.54 -6.62
N ASN A 145 3.28 -18.60 -6.80
CA ASN A 145 4.67 -18.87 -7.19
C ASN A 145 5.57 -19.24 -5.99
N GLN A 146 5.08 -20.17 -5.17
CA GLN A 146 5.83 -20.75 -4.06
C GLN A 146 7.02 -21.57 -4.57
#